data_AF-A0A453E5E8-F1
#
_entry.id   AF-A0A453E5E8-F1
#
_cell.length_a   1.000
_cell.length_b   1.000
_cell.length_c   1.000
_cell.angle_alpha   90.00
_cell.angle_beta   90.00
_cell.angle_gamma   90.00
#
_symmetry.space_group_name_H-M   'P 1'
#
loop_
_entity.id
_entity.type
_entity.pdbx_description
1 polymer ?
#
loop_
_entity_poly.entity_id
_entity_poly.type
_entity_poly.pdbx_seq_one_letter_code
_entity_poly.pdbx_strand_id
1 'polypeptide(L)'
;VASQAIGQFSITATVSLVGSPSSFTLTSVYGPSDGTNKEAFFSELVRAAPPSSTPWLLNGDFNVIYEARDKNNLNLNRRMMSRFR
;
A
#
# COMPACT_ATOMS: atom_id res chain seq x y z
N VAL A 1 17.92 9.09 -10.77
CA VAL A 1 16.55 8.76 -10.32
C VAL A 1 16.68 8.25 -8.89
N ALA A 2 15.92 8.77 -7.93
CA ALA A 2 16.05 8.34 -6.54
C ALA A 2 15.75 6.84 -6.43
N SER A 3 16.65 6.07 -5.81
CA SER A 3 16.50 4.62 -5.62
C SER A 3 15.39 4.26 -4.62
N GLN A 4 14.93 5.27 -3.88
CA GLN A 4 13.93 5.16 -2.83
C GLN A 4 13.13 6.46 -2.68
N ALA A 5 11.87 6.33 -2.26
CA ALA A 5 10.97 7.41 -1.91
C ALA A 5 10.34 7.11 -0.54
N ILE A 6 10.30 8.12 0.32
CA ILE A 6 9.67 8.04 1.64
C ILE A 6 8.44 8.94 1.60
N GLY A 7 7.27 8.34 1.75
CA GLY A 7 5.98 9.01 1.88
C GLY A 7 5.58 9.17 3.34
N GLN A 8 4.36 9.67 3.57
CA GLN A 8 3.81 9.83 4.92
C GLN A 8 3.41 8.48 5.53
N PHE A 9 3.00 7.54 4.70
CA PHE A 9 2.48 6.24 5.12
C PHE A 9 3.21 5.06 4.46
N SER A 10 4.20 5.34 3.62
CA SER A 10 4.86 4.32 2.82
C SER A 10 6.35 4.59 2.60
N ILE A 11 7.11 3.52 2.39
CA ILE A 11 8.48 3.57 1.86
C ILE A 11 8.47 2.75 0.58
N THR A 12 8.95 3.33 -0.51
CA THR A 12 9.08 2.67 -1.80
C THR A 12 10.53 2.62 -2.24
N ALA A 13 11.00 1.47 -2.72
CA ALA A 13 12.35 1.33 -3.26
C ALA A 13 12.38 0.34 -4.43
N THR A 14 13.37 0.48 -5.30
CA THR A 14 13.65 -0.53 -6.34
C THR A 14 14.61 -1.57 -5.79
N VAL A 15 14.21 -2.83 -5.81
CA VAL A 15 15.01 -3.98 -5.36
C VAL A 15 15.54 -4.71 -6.59
N SER A 16 16.85 -4.86 -6.68
CA SER A 16 17.52 -5.66 -7.72
C SER A 16 17.90 -7.03 -7.16
N LEU A 17 17.68 -8.08 -7.93
CA LEU A 17 18.01 -9.44 -7.52
C LEU A 17 19.52 -9.68 -7.64
N VAL A 18 20.13 -10.26 -6.61
CA VAL A 18 21.55 -10.62 -6.64
C VAL A 18 21.78 -11.71 -7.69
N GLY A 19 22.75 -11.50 -8.59
CA GLY A 19 23.05 -12.46 -9.65
C GLY A 19 22.04 -12.49 -10.80
N SER A 20 21.14 -11.51 -10.88
CA SER A 20 20.15 -11.39 -11.97
C SER A 20 20.02 -9.93 -12.43
N PRO A 21 19.76 -9.67 -13.72
CA PRO A 21 19.46 -8.32 -14.20
C PRO A 21 18.03 -7.86 -13.80
N SER A 22 17.24 -8.72 -13.16
CA SER A 22 15.86 -8.42 -12.79
C SER A 22 15.75 -7.50 -11.58
N SER A 23 14.72 -6.65 -11.61
CA SER A 23 14.35 -5.80 -10.48
C SER A 23 12.83 -5.69 -10.34
N PHE A 24 12.39 -5.29 -9.14
CA PHE A 24 10.99 -5.02 -8.84
C PHE A 24 10.88 -3.82 -7.90
N THR A 25 9.72 -3.18 -7.87
CA THR A 25 9.39 -2.14 -6.90
C THR A 25 8.85 -2.77 -5.64
N LEU A 26 9.41 -2.43 -4.49
CA LEU A 26 8.88 -2.76 -3.17
C LEU A 26 8.28 -1.51 -2.55
N THR A 27 7.01 -1.57 -2.16
CA THR A 27 6.36 -0.53 -1.36
C THR A 27 5.90 -1.16 -0.04
N SER A 28 6.45 -0.69 1.08
CA SER A 28 6.04 -1.08 2.43
C SER A 28 5.21 0.03 3.05
N VAL A 29 4.06 -0.31 3.64
CA VAL A 29 3.12 0.67 4.19
C VAL A 29 2.79 0.49 5.66
N TYR A 30 2.45 1.60 6.30
CA TYR A 30 1.82 1.63 7.61
C TYR A 30 0.60 2.56 7.57
N GLY A 31 -0.57 1.95 7.46
CA GLY A 31 -1.85 2.62 7.30
C GLY A 31 -2.37 3.23 8.61
N PRO A 32 -3.06 4.38 8.53
CA PRO A 32 -3.60 5.05 9.71
C PRO A 32 -4.74 4.26 10.36
N SER A 33 -4.79 4.30 11.69
CA SER A 33 -5.86 3.67 12.50
C SER A 33 -7.15 4.47 12.48
N ASP A 34 -7.08 5.79 12.31
CA ASP A 34 -8.23 6.67 12.25
C ASP A 34 -8.84 6.77 10.84
N GLY A 35 -10.07 7.27 10.76
CA GLY A 35 -10.76 7.48 9.48
C GLY A 35 -10.25 8.70 8.71
N THR A 36 -9.73 9.70 9.41
CA THR A 36 -9.42 11.03 8.87
C THR A 36 -8.29 10.97 7.84
N ASN A 37 -7.27 10.12 8.08
CA ASN A 37 -6.11 10.03 7.20
C ASN A 37 -6.23 8.96 6.11
N LYS A 38 -7.33 8.18 6.07
CA LYS A 38 -7.47 7.06 5.13
C LYS A 38 -7.55 7.50 3.66
N GLU A 39 -8.14 8.66 3.38
CA GLU A 39 -8.18 9.15 2.00
C GLU A 39 -6.79 9.57 1.49
N ALA A 40 -6.01 10.23 2.35
CA ALA A 40 -4.63 10.58 2.05
C ALA A 40 -3.76 9.34 1.87
N PHE A 41 -3.96 8.32 2.71
CA PHE A 41 -3.31 7.02 2.60
C PHE A 41 -3.57 6.33 1.25
N PHE A 42 -4.83 6.20 0.84
CA PHE A 42 -5.15 5.59 -0.47
C PHE A 42 -4.61 6.42 -1.64
N SER A 43 -4.63 7.75 -1.53
CA SER A 43 -4.05 8.63 -2.56
C SER A 43 -2.53 8.50 -2.65
N GLU A 44 -1.84 8.26 -1.53
CA GLU A 44 -0.41 7.94 -1.52
C GLU A 44 -0.14 6.57 -2.16
N LEU A 45 -0.92 5.55 -1.81
CA LEU A 45 -0.80 4.21 -2.41
C LEU A 45 -0.93 4.23 -3.94
N VAL A 46 -1.91 4.95 -4.47
CA VAL A 46 -2.10 5.09 -5.93
C VAL A 46 -0.90 5.78 -6.58
N ARG A 47 -0.32 6.80 -5.93
CA ARG A 47 0.88 7.49 -6.43
C ARG A 47 2.15 6.64 -6.34
N ALA A 48 2.21 5.70 -5.40
CA ALA A 48 3.34 4.78 -5.24
C ALA A 48 3.35 3.65 -6.27
N ALA A 49 2.21 3.39 -6.94
CA ALA A 49 2.11 2.36 -7.96
C ALA A 49 3.07 2.64 -9.13
N PRO A 50 3.97 1.71 -9.49
CA PRO A 50 4.84 1.87 -10.64
C PRO A 50 4.05 1.66 -11.96
N PRO A 51 4.67 1.91 -13.12
CA PRO A 51 4.08 1.53 -14.41
C PRO A 51 3.69 0.05 -14.44
N SER A 52 2.63 -0.29 -15.18
CA SER A 52 2.10 -1.67 -15.25
C SER A 52 3.08 -2.73 -15.76
N SER A 53 4.16 -2.31 -16.43
CA SER A 53 5.24 -3.18 -16.90
C SER A 53 6.26 -3.56 -15.83
N THR A 54 6.23 -2.89 -14.67
CA THR A 54 7.20 -3.09 -13.58
C THR A 54 6.60 -4.03 -12.53
N PRO A 55 7.27 -5.15 -12.19
CA PRO A 55 6.82 -6.01 -11.09
C PRO A 55 6.75 -5.20 -9.79
N TRP A 56 5.64 -5.31 -9.07
CA TRP A 56 5.37 -4.53 -7.87
C TRP A 56 4.96 -5.43 -6.71
N LEU A 57 5.66 -5.30 -5.59
CA LEU A 57 5.32 -5.91 -4.32
C LEU A 57 4.89 -4.82 -3.35
N LEU A 58 3.60 -4.83 -3.00
CA LEU A 58 3.02 -3.96 -1.98
C LEU A 58 2.79 -4.78 -0.70
N ASN A 59 3.38 -4.37 0.42
CA ASN A 59 3.26 -5.06 1.71
C ASN A 59 3.18 -4.11 2.90
N GLY A 60 2.95 -4.65 4.10
CA GLY A 60 2.89 -3.90 5.36
C GLY A 60 1.55 -4.02 6.07
N ASP A 61 1.31 -3.11 7.01
CA ASP A 61 0.05 -3.04 7.76
C ASP A 61 -0.82 -1.95 7.15
N PHE A 62 -1.92 -2.33 6.50
CA PHE A 62 -2.83 -1.38 5.88
C PHE A 62 -3.80 -0.75 6.87
N ASN A 63 -4.01 -1.38 8.03
CA ASN A 63 -4.99 -0.96 9.03
C ASN A 63 -6.41 -0.73 8.46
N VAL A 64 -6.75 -1.50 7.43
CA VAL A 64 -8.05 -1.50 6.74
C VAL A 64 -8.64 -2.90 6.83
N ILE A 65 -9.91 -2.96 7.19
CA ILE A 65 -10.69 -4.19 7.16
C ILE A 65 -11.09 -4.41 5.71
N TYR A 66 -10.61 -5.49 5.10
CA TYR A 66 -10.85 -5.77 3.69
C TYR A 66 -12.21 -6.44 3.49
N GLU A 67 -12.51 -7.48 4.27
CA GLU A 67 -13.81 -8.14 4.25
C GLU A 67 -14.55 -8.02 5.57
N ALA A 68 -15.88 -8.06 5.49
CA ALA A 68 -16.76 -8.08 6.66
C ALA A 68 -16.42 -9.23 7.64
N ARG A 69 -15.96 -10.37 7.12
CA ARG A 69 -15.57 -11.54 7.91
C ARG A 69 -14.30 -11.33 8.73
N ASP A 70 -13.47 -10.36 8.35
CA ASP A 70 -12.21 -10.07 9.04
C ASP A 70 -12.44 -9.17 10.27
N LYS A 71 -13.68 -8.71 10.51
CA LYS A 71 -14.07 -7.93 11.69
C LYS A 71 -14.85 -8.76 12.70
N ASN A 72 -14.46 -8.67 13.96
CA ASN A 72 -15.15 -9.33 15.07
C ASN A 72 -16.50 -8.68 15.46
N ASN A 73 -16.96 -7.64 14.76
CA ASN A 73 -18.20 -6.93 15.04
C ASN A 73 -18.83 -6.37 13.75
N LEU A 74 -20.12 -6.01 13.83
CA LEU A 74 -20.92 -5.56 12.68
C LEU A 74 -20.74 -4.06 12.34
N ASN A 75 -19.91 -3.31 13.07
CA ASN A 75 -19.65 -1.88 12.81
C ASN A 75 -18.72 -1.71 11.60
N LEU A 76 -19.20 -2.06 10.41
CA LEU A 76 -18.41 -2.11 9.19
C LEU A 76 -18.53 -0.80 8.40
N ASN A 77 -17.40 -0.14 8.14
CA ASN A 77 -17.36 0.99 7.22
C ASN A 77 -17.26 0.48 5.76
N ARG A 78 -18.41 0.07 5.21
CA ARG A 78 -18.52 -0.51 3.86
C ARG A 78 -18.00 0.40 2.75
N ARG A 79 -18.12 1.72 2.92
CA ARG A 79 -17.59 2.72 1.98
C ARG A 79 -16.07 2.65 1.89
N MET A 80 -15.37 2.47 3.01
CA MET A 80 -13.91 2.33 3.00
C MET A 80 -13.45 0.97 2.45
N MET A 81 -14.17 -0.12 2.75
CA MET A 81 -13.86 -1.43 2.18
C MET A 81 -13.90 -1.39 0.64
N SER A 82 -14.91 -0.73 0.07
CA SER A 82 -15.03 -0.56 -1.38
C SER A 82 -13.93 0.30 -2.01
N ARG A 83 -13.25 1.17 -1.26
CA ARG A 83 -12.19 2.04 -1.80
C ARG A 83 -10.80 1.41 -1.77
N PHE A 84 -10.63 0.38 -0.96
CA PHE A 84 -9.37 -0.36 -0.89
C PHE A 84 -9.28 -1.46 -1.96
N ARG A 85 -10.43 -1.90 -2.49
CA ARG A 85 -10.51 -2.83 -3.62
C ARG A 85 -10.22 -2.13 -4.94
#